data_AF-A0A843DBE7-F1
#
_entry.id   AF-A0A843DBE7-F1
#
_cell.length_a   1.000
_cell.length_b   1.000
_cell.length_c   1.000
_cell.angle_alpha   90.00
_cell.angle_beta   90.00
_cell.angle_gamma   90.00
#
_symmetry.space_group_name_H-M   'P 1'
#
loop_
_entity.id
_entity.type
_entity.pdbx_description
1 polymer ?
#
loop_
_entity_poly.entity_id
_entity_poly.type
_entity_poly.pdbx_seq_one_letter_code
_entity_poly.pdbx_strand_id
1 'polypeptide(L)'
;MDVEGFVRRSMKKELPEEEIQKRLAERILDIKDIDPVYADELSRAVIEEVKITSGLTGDLFIYEPAGVTMGEFGVGSRGSGDFYAHRKIAHVIGNTTADVGVDQMDDGGVVKAGDQYVITTVDGMHSRLSDFPFLAGFHAARATLRDVYVMGATPVGLISDVHIADDGDVAKLFDYTAGITTVSDALGVPLIAGSTLRIGGDMVIGDRMTGCVGVVGVASHVTARSATAPG
;
A
#
# COMPACT_ATOMS: atom_id res chain seq x y z
N MET A 1 -14.10 -6.90 -4.09
CA MET A 1 -14.48 -7.94 -3.12
C MET A 1 -13.33 -8.91 -2.98
N ASP A 2 -12.96 -9.28 -1.76
CA ASP A 2 -12.03 -10.38 -1.47
C ASP A 2 -12.79 -11.72 -1.60
N VAL A 3 -12.50 -12.45 -2.69
CA VAL A 3 -13.20 -13.70 -3.06
C VAL A 3 -12.74 -14.88 -2.20
N GLU A 4 -11.44 -14.99 -1.92
CA GLU A 4 -10.91 -16.02 -1.02
C GLU A 4 -11.44 -15.85 0.40
N GLY A 5 -11.45 -14.61 0.92
CA GLY A 5 -12.00 -14.33 2.23
C GLY A 5 -13.49 -14.66 2.31
N PHE A 6 -14.25 -14.49 1.22
CA PHE A 6 -15.64 -14.95 1.16
C PHE A 6 -15.73 -16.47 1.33
N VAL A 7 -14.94 -17.24 0.59
CA VAL A 7 -14.91 -18.71 0.68
C VAL A 7 -14.47 -19.16 2.08
N ARG A 8 -13.35 -18.63 2.60
CA ARG A 8 -12.83 -18.97 3.94
C ARG A 8 -13.87 -18.72 5.04
N ARG A 9 -14.58 -17.58 4.98
CA ARG A 9 -15.67 -17.28 5.94
C ARG A 9 -16.86 -18.22 5.79
N SER A 10 -17.16 -18.66 4.57
CA SER A 10 -18.28 -19.55 4.29
C SER A 10 -18.00 -20.99 4.74
N MET A 11 -16.77 -21.47 4.51
CA MET A 11 -16.32 -22.77 5.02
C MET A 11 -16.27 -22.81 6.55
N LYS A 12 -15.83 -21.72 7.21
CA LYS A 12 -15.89 -21.61 8.68
C LYS A 12 -17.30 -21.68 9.26
N LYS A 13 -18.33 -21.40 8.44
CA LYS A 13 -19.75 -21.54 8.80
C LYS A 13 -20.33 -22.91 8.42
N GLU A 14 -19.49 -23.85 7.97
CA GLU A 14 -19.87 -25.20 7.57
C GLU A 14 -20.94 -25.23 6.47
N LEU A 15 -20.94 -24.22 5.58
CA LEU A 15 -21.85 -24.22 4.44
C LEU A 15 -21.46 -25.31 3.42
N PRO A 16 -22.43 -25.99 2.79
CA PRO A 16 -22.16 -26.93 1.71
C PRO A 16 -21.40 -26.27 0.56
N GLU A 17 -20.43 -26.97 -0.02
CA GLU A 17 -19.56 -26.44 -1.07
C GLU A 17 -20.34 -25.95 -2.30
N GLU A 18 -21.34 -26.70 -2.75
CA GLU A 18 -22.23 -26.29 -3.85
C GLU A 18 -22.92 -24.96 -3.57
N GLU A 19 -23.30 -24.71 -2.30
CA GLU A 19 -23.90 -23.46 -1.89
C GLU A 19 -22.87 -22.32 -1.85
N ILE A 20 -21.63 -22.59 -1.43
CA ILE A 20 -20.53 -21.60 -1.47
C ILE A 20 -20.25 -21.21 -2.91
N GLN A 21 -20.11 -22.18 -3.81
CA GLN A 21 -19.81 -21.97 -5.22
C GLN A 21 -20.90 -21.13 -5.88
N LYS A 22 -22.18 -21.52 -5.72
CA LYS A 22 -23.31 -20.77 -6.26
C LYS A 22 -23.32 -19.32 -5.77
N ARG A 23 -23.19 -19.09 -4.46
CA ARG A 23 -23.21 -17.74 -3.87
C ARG A 23 -22.00 -16.90 -4.30
N LEU A 24 -20.85 -17.53 -4.51
CA LEU A 24 -19.67 -16.84 -5.01
C LEU A 24 -19.86 -16.44 -6.48
N ALA A 25 -20.34 -17.35 -7.33
CA ALA A 25 -20.60 -17.09 -8.74
C ALA A 25 -21.59 -15.93 -8.91
N GLU A 26 -22.69 -15.92 -8.15
CA GLU A 26 -23.66 -14.81 -8.12
C GLU A 26 -22.98 -13.48 -7.80
N ARG A 27 -22.15 -13.42 -6.76
CA ARG A 27 -21.44 -12.19 -6.35
C ARG A 27 -20.36 -11.75 -7.34
N ILE A 28 -19.74 -12.69 -8.04
CA ILE A 28 -18.78 -12.38 -9.09
C ILE A 28 -19.54 -11.70 -10.25
N LEU A 29 -20.68 -12.26 -10.67
CA LEU A 29 -21.52 -11.69 -11.73
C LEU A 29 -22.13 -10.32 -11.35
N ASP A 30 -22.30 -10.03 -10.05
CA ASP A 30 -22.69 -8.69 -9.59
C ASP A 30 -21.61 -7.62 -9.85
N ILE A 31 -20.35 -8.02 -10.02
CA ILE A 31 -19.19 -7.11 -10.15
C ILE A 31 -18.58 -7.18 -11.55
N LYS A 32 -18.50 -8.37 -12.14
CA LYS A 32 -17.86 -8.66 -13.41
C LYS A 32 -18.88 -8.97 -14.49
N ASP A 33 -18.68 -8.37 -15.67
CA ASP A 33 -19.41 -8.73 -16.89
C ASP A 33 -18.71 -9.90 -17.59
N ILE A 34 -18.99 -11.13 -17.12
CA ILE A 34 -18.40 -12.37 -17.62
C ILE A 34 -19.48 -13.43 -17.84
N ASP A 35 -19.14 -14.46 -18.62
CA ASP A 35 -20.02 -15.59 -18.85
C ASP A 35 -20.35 -16.35 -17.53
N PRO A 36 -21.62 -16.70 -17.28
CA PRO A 36 -22.02 -17.41 -16.06
C PRO A 36 -21.34 -18.77 -15.87
N VAL A 37 -21.02 -19.50 -16.94
CA VAL A 37 -20.29 -20.77 -16.85
C VAL A 37 -18.86 -20.50 -16.38
N TYR A 38 -18.22 -19.47 -16.92
CA TYR A 38 -16.90 -19.06 -16.46
C TYR A 38 -16.89 -18.58 -15.00
N ALA A 39 -17.91 -17.83 -14.57
CA ALA A 39 -18.06 -17.42 -13.16
C ALA A 39 -18.19 -18.62 -12.21
N ASP A 40 -18.90 -19.68 -12.63
CA ASP A 40 -19.00 -20.93 -11.89
C ASP A 40 -17.66 -21.68 -11.81
N GLU A 41 -16.96 -21.80 -12.95
CA GLU A 41 -15.62 -22.41 -13.01
C GLU A 41 -14.60 -21.67 -12.15
N LEU A 42 -14.60 -20.33 -12.19
CA LEU A 42 -13.76 -19.49 -11.35
C LEU A 42 -14.09 -19.70 -9.87
N SER A 43 -15.37 -19.75 -9.51
CA SER A 43 -15.80 -19.99 -8.13
C SER A 43 -15.31 -21.34 -7.61
N ARG A 44 -15.39 -22.38 -8.44
CA ARG A 44 -14.83 -23.71 -8.12
C ARG A 44 -13.31 -23.67 -7.94
N ALA A 45 -12.59 -22.95 -8.80
CA ALA A 45 -11.14 -22.81 -8.71
C ALA A 45 -10.71 -22.10 -7.42
N VAL A 46 -11.42 -21.02 -7.04
CA VAL A 46 -11.17 -20.30 -5.77
C VAL A 46 -11.41 -21.22 -4.56
N ILE A 47 -12.46 -22.05 -4.59
CA ILE A 47 -12.73 -23.03 -3.53
C ILE A 47 -11.57 -24.03 -3.39
N GLU A 48 -11.07 -24.54 -4.50
CA GLU A 48 -9.95 -25.48 -4.52
C GLU A 48 -8.66 -24.83 -3.97
N GLU A 49 -8.35 -23.61 -4.41
CA GLU A 49 -7.20 -22.85 -3.91
C GLU A 49 -7.30 -22.63 -2.39
N VAL A 50 -8.48 -22.27 -1.89
CA VAL A 50 -8.71 -22.11 -0.45
C VAL A 50 -8.53 -23.42 0.30
N LYS A 51 -8.94 -24.58 -0.26
CA LYS A 51 -8.70 -25.88 0.37
C LYS A 51 -7.22 -26.20 0.46
N ILE A 52 -6.46 -25.96 -0.61
CA ILE A 52 -5.01 -26.23 -0.69
C ILE A 52 -4.24 -25.37 0.33
N THR A 53 -4.62 -24.10 0.44
CA THR A 53 -3.96 -23.13 1.33
C THR A 53 -4.51 -23.13 2.76
N SER A 54 -5.56 -23.90 3.04
CA SER A 54 -6.13 -24.04 4.38
C SER A 54 -5.42 -25.15 5.16
N GLY A 55 -5.30 -24.95 6.48
CA GLY A 55 -4.71 -25.97 7.36
C GLY A 55 -3.20 -26.12 7.24
N LEU A 56 -2.50 -25.17 6.62
CA LEU A 56 -1.04 -25.08 6.70
C LEU A 56 -0.64 -24.92 8.18
N THR A 57 0.34 -25.71 8.61
CA THR A 57 0.81 -25.73 10.00
C THR A 57 2.29 -25.39 10.08
N GLY A 58 2.69 -24.77 11.20
CA GLY A 58 4.06 -24.34 11.46
C GLY A 58 4.17 -22.83 11.57
N ASP A 59 5.23 -22.38 12.24
CA ASP A 59 5.41 -20.99 12.68
C ASP A 59 5.43 -19.97 11.53
N LEU A 60 5.78 -20.40 10.32
CA LEU A 60 5.83 -19.55 9.13
C LEU A 60 4.47 -19.33 8.46
N PHE A 61 3.45 -20.12 8.81
CA PHE A 61 2.12 -20.08 8.20
C PHE A 61 1.04 -19.49 9.12
N ILE A 62 1.43 -19.04 10.31
CA ILE A 62 0.55 -18.43 11.31
C ILE A 62 1.07 -17.07 11.73
N TYR A 63 0.18 -16.24 12.28
CA TYR A 63 0.54 -15.00 12.97
C TYR A 63 -0.32 -14.88 14.23
N GLU A 64 0.17 -14.16 15.25
CA GLU A 64 -0.58 -13.96 16.50
C GLU A 64 -1.65 -12.86 16.31
N PRO A 65 -2.96 -13.18 16.37
CA PRO A 65 -4.00 -12.19 16.10
C PRO A 65 -4.14 -11.19 17.24
N ALA A 66 -4.09 -9.89 16.93
CA ALA A 66 -4.29 -8.83 17.93
C ALA A 66 -5.74 -8.72 18.46
N GLY A 67 -6.71 -9.39 17.81
CA GLY A 67 -8.12 -9.34 18.20
C GLY A 67 -8.85 -8.01 17.93
N VAL A 68 -8.22 -7.09 17.18
CA VAL A 68 -8.77 -5.77 16.82
C VAL A 68 -8.47 -5.47 15.36
N THR A 69 -9.42 -4.86 14.65
CA THR A 69 -9.24 -4.48 13.24
C THR A 69 -8.53 -3.13 13.09
N MET A 70 -7.90 -2.87 11.94
CA MET A 70 -7.27 -1.57 11.64
C MET A 70 -8.24 -0.39 11.79
N GLY A 71 -9.50 -0.57 11.39
CA GLY A 71 -10.54 0.44 11.48
C GLY A 71 -10.95 0.75 12.92
N GLU A 72 -11.17 -0.28 13.73
CA GLU A 72 -11.48 -0.13 15.17
C GLU A 72 -10.30 0.44 15.95
N PHE A 73 -9.08 0.04 15.60
CA PHE A 73 -7.86 0.56 16.20
C PHE A 73 -7.53 1.99 15.73
N GLY A 74 -8.13 2.44 14.63
CA GLY A 74 -7.95 3.79 14.10
C GLY A 74 -6.60 4.03 13.41
N VAL A 75 -5.96 2.99 12.85
CA VAL A 75 -4.70 3.16 12.11
C VAL A 75 -4.96 3.91 10.80
N GLY A 76 -4.13 4.91 10.49
CA GLY A 76 -4.31 5.83 9.36
C GLY A 76 -5.24 7.02 9.66
N SER A 77 -5.74 7.17 10.89
CA SER A 77 -6.63 8.29 11.27
C SER A 77 -5.91 9.50 11.88
N ARG A 78 -4.58 9.40 12.13
CA ARG A 78 -3.82 10.36 12.96
C ARG A 78 -4.34 10.49 14.41
N GLY A 79 -5.08 9.47 14.88
CA GLY A 79 -5.57 9.35 16.25
C GLY A 79 -4.62 8.60 17.19
N SER A 80 -5.04 8.39 18.43
CA SER A 80 -4.22 7.72 19.46
C SER A 80 -3.76 6.31 19.09
N GLY A 81 -4.64 5.51 18.48
CA GLY A 81 -4.31 4.16 18.02
C GLY A 81 -3.34 4.15 16.83
N ASP A 82 -3.42 5.15 15.95
CA ASP A 82 -2.47 5.35 14.87
C ASP A 82 -1.05 5.59 15.41
N PHE A 83 -0.90 6.53 16.34
CA PHE A 83 0.39 6.79 16.98
C PHE A 83 0.92 5.57 17.77
N TYR A 84 0.02 4.78 18.39
CA TYR A 84 0.41 3.56 19.06
C TYR A 84 0.96 2.53 18.08
N ALA A 85 0.27 2.31 16.96
CA ALA A 85 0.71 1.38 15.91
C ALA A 85 2.09 1.79 15.37
N HIS A 86 2.30 3.07 15.06
CA HIS A 86 3.60 3.57 14.60
C HIS A 86 4.73 3.36 15.61
N ARG A 87 4.47 3.54 16.92
CA ARG A 87 5.46 3.19 17.96
C ARG A 87 5.78 1.69 18.00
N LYS A 88 4.78 0.83 17.76
CA LYS A 88 5.00 -0.62 17.70
C LYS A 88 5.75 -1.05 16.45
N ILE A 89 5.51 -0.40 15.31
CA ILE A 89 6.31 -0.59 14.09
C ILE A 89 7.78 -0.27 14.38
N ALA A 90 8.07 0.87 15.01
CA ALA A 90 9.43 1.22 15.41
C ALA A 90 10.06 0.17 16.35
N HIS A 91 9.29 -0.38 17.29
CA HIS A 91 9.76 -1.43 18.19
C HIS A 91 10.09 -2.74 17.45
N VAL A 92 9.31 -3.12 16.44
CA VAL A 92 9.56 -4.30 15.60
C VAL A 92 10.84 -4.13 14.77
N ILE A 93 11.04 -2.93 14.20
CA ILE A 93 12.25 -2.59 13.43
C ILE A 93 13.49 -2.58 14.33
N GLY A 94 13.36 -2.07 15.56
CA GLY A 94 14.44 -2.01 16.52
C GLY A 94 15.47 -0.93 16.19
N ASN A 95 16.65 -1.03 16.81
CA ASN A 95 17.73 -0.06 16.61
C ASN A 95 18.41 -0.30 15.25
N THR A 96 18.57 0.78 14.49
CA THR A 96 19.24 0.76 13.18
C THR A 96 20.44 1.68 13.18
N THR A 97 21.23 1.64 12.11
CA THR A 97 22.34 2.59 11.88
C THR A 97 21.89 3.89 11.21
N ALA A 98 20.58 4.16 11.14
CA ALA A 98 20.05 5.38 10.57
C ALA A 98 20.34 6.58 11.48
N ASP A 99 20.71 7.72 10.89
CA ASP A 99 20.88 8.99 11.59
C ASP A 99 19.51 9.53 12.06
N VAL A 100 18.49 9.39 11.20
CA VAL A 100 17.09 9.63 11.54
C VAL A 100 16.29 8.37 11.21
N GLY A 101 15.85 7.69 12.26
CA GLY A 101 15.11 6.44 12.18
C GLY A 101 13.60 6.60 12.32
N VAL A 102 12.88 5.50 12.09
CA VAL A 102 11.42 5.39 12.22
C VAL A 102 10.90 5.71 13.64
N ASP A 103 11.76 5.56 14.65
CA ASP A 103 11.48 5.85 16.05
C ASP A 103 11.37 7.36 16.33
N GLN A 104 12.02 8.19 15.52
CA GLN A 104 11.98 9.65 15.64
C GLN A 104 10.69 10.25 15.04
N MET A 105 9.98 9.49 14.20
CA MET A 105 8.71 9.91 13.55
C MET A 105 8.84 11.26 12.83
N ASP A 106 9.98 11.49 12.17
CA ASP A 106 10.24 12.67 11.34
C ASP A 106 9.64 12.50 9.93
N ASP A 107 9.75 13.54 9.10
CA ASP A 107 9.19 13.55 7.74
C ASP A 107 9.97 12.63 6.77
N GLY A 108 11.19 12.17 7.14
CA GLY A 108 11.94 11.21 6.35
C GLY A 108 12.97 10.40 7.12
N GLY A 109 13.32 9.24 6.55
CA GLY A 109 14.42 8.41 7.04
C GLY A 109 15.75 8.90 6.47
N VAL A 110 16.79 8.91 7.30
CA VAL A 110 18.11 9.46 6.92
C VAL A 110 19.21 8.46 7.21
N VAL A 111 20.08 8.27 6.22
CA VAL A 111 21.34 7.52 6.36
C VAL A 111 22.50 8.35 5.83
N LYS A 112 23.66 8.21 6.44
CA LYS A 112 24.90 8.78 5.92
C LYS A 112 25.53 7.89 4.83
N ALA A 113 25.89 8.49 3.70
CA ALA A 113 26.61 7.88 2.59
C ALA A 113 27.85 8.70 2.25
N GLY A 114 29.02 8.29 2.78
CA GLY A 114 30.24 9.08 2.69
C GLY A 114 30.10 10.41 3.44
N ASP A 115 30.36 11.52 2.74
CA ASP A 115 30.24 12.88 3.29
C ASP A 115 28.86 13.51 3.06
N GLN A 116 27.90 12.74 2.56
CA GLN A 116 26.53 13.20 2.28
C GLN A 116 25.50 12.40 3.07
N TYR A 117 24.31 12.97 3.17
CA TYR A 117 23.11 12.31 3.69
C TYR A 117 22.21 11.89 2.53
N VAL A 118 21.64 10.69 2.64
CA VAL A 118 20.57 10.20 1.79
C VAL A 118 19.29 10.20 2.60
N ILE A 119 18.28 10.90 2.09
CA ILE A 119 16.96 11.05 2.69
C ILE A 119 15.99 10.24 1.84
N THR A 120 15.16 9.42 2.49
CA THR A 120 14.12 8.66 1.79
C THR A 120 12.78 8.89 2.48
N THR A 121 11.76 9.19 1.67
CA THR A 121 10.38 9.37 2.12
C THR A 121 9.43 8.57 1.24
N VAL A 122 8.26 8.22 1.76
CA VAL A 122 7.20 7.54 1.01
C VAL A 122 5.84 8.01 1.51
N ASP A 123 4.95 8.40 0.59
CA ASP A 123 3.54 8.67 0.90
C ASP A 123 2.61 7.82 0.05
N GLY A 124 1.61 7.24 0.71
CA GLY A 124 0.51 6.54 0.06
C GLY A 124 -0.55 7.51 -0.48
N MET A 125 -1.28 7.06 -1.50
CA MET A 125 -2.51 7.72 -1.91
C MET A 125 -3.66 7.37 -0.97
N HIS A 126 -4.62 8.29 -0.79
CA HIS A 126 -5.89 7.92 -0.19
C HIS A 126 -6.74 7.17 -1.22
N SER A 127 -7.27 6.01 -0.86
CA SER A 127 -8.14 5.19 -1.73
C SER A 127 -9.39 5.90 -2.28
N ARG A 128 -9.79 7.05 -1.72
CA ARG A 128 -10.85 7.92 -2.25
C ARG A 128 -10.46 8.60 -3.57
N LEU A 129 -9.17 8.65 -3.89
CA LEU A 129 -8.64 9.15 -5.17
C LEU A 129 -8.58 8.05 -6.24
N SER A 130 -9.05 6.83 -5.94
CA SER A 130 -9.16 5.73 -6.90
C SER A 130 -9.96 6.10 -8.15
N ASP A 131 -10.90 7.04 -8.04
CA ASP A 131 -11.73 7.52 -9.15
C ASP A 131 -11.13 8.76 -9.84
N PHE A 132 -10.01 9.26 -9.32
CA PHE A 132 -9.27 10.41 -9.84
C PHE A 132 -7.77 10.08 -9.95
N PRO A 133 -7.36 9.11 -10.79
CA PRO A 133 -6.02 8.53 -10.73
C PRO A 133 -4.93 9.56 -10.98
N PHE A 134 -5.15 10.51 -11.91
CA PHE A 134 -4.25 11.64 -12.12
C PHE A 134 -4.02 12.46 -10.86
N LEU A 135 -5.09 12.83 -10.14
CA LEU A 135 -4.97 13.57 -8.89
C LEU A 135 -4.32 12.72 -7.80
N ALA A 136 -4.55 11.39 -7.80
CA ALA A 136 -3.89 10.48 -6.87
C ALA A 136 -2.37 10.52 -7.05
N GLY A 137 -1.88 10.40 -8.28
CA GLY A 137 -0.45 10.45 -8.59
C GLY A 137 0.16 11.82 -8.33
N PHE A 138 -0.54 12.87 -8.77
CA PHE A 138 -0.12 14.26 -8.57
C PHE A 138 0.03 14.60 -7.08
N HIS A 139 -0.95 14.25 -6.26
CA HIS A 139 -0.91 14.56 -4.83
C HIS A 139 0.05 13.69 -4.05
N ALA A 140 0.17 12.39 -4.39
CA ALA A 140 1.15 11.51 -3.78
C ALA A 140 2.56 12.03 -4.02
N ALA A 141 2.93 12.32 -5.28
CA ALA A 141 4.24 12.86 -5.62
C ALA A 141 4.54 14.18 -4.89
N ARG A 142 3.58 15.13 -4.89
CA ARG A 142 3.76 16.41 -4.20
C ARG A 142 3.91 16.25 -2.69
N ALA A 143 3.18 15.31 -2.09
CA ALA A 143 3.27 15.05 -0.66
C ALA A 143 4.66 14.51 -0.30
N THR A 144 5.11 13.47 -1.00
CA THR A 144 6.40 12.83 -0.73
C THR A 144 7.57 13.78 -0.97
N LEU A 145 7.51 14.61 -2.02
CA LEU A 145 8.57 15.58 -2.35
C LEU A 145 8.72 16.66 -1.29
N ARG A 146 7.60 17.17 -0.76
CA ARG A 146 7.62 18.14 0.34
C ARG A 146 8.39 17.59 1.53
N ASP A 147 8.19 16.32 1.85
CA ASP A 147 8.82 15.67 3.00
C ASP A 147 10.35 15.59 2.83
N VAL A 148 10.86 15.46 1.61
CA VAL A 148 12.32 15.60 1.34
C VAL A 148 12.79 17.05 1.48
N TYR A 149 12.03 18.01 0.95
CA TYR A 149 12.42 19.43 1.03
C TYR A 149 12.50 19.94 2.47
N VAL A 150 11.56 19.55 3.35
CA VAL A 150 11.58 19.97 4.76
C VAL A 150 12.72 19.35 5.57
N MET A 151 13.31 18.26 5.08
CA MET A 151 14.53 17.66 5.63
C MET A 151 15.82 18.36 5.15
N GLY A 152 15.69 19.43 4.36
CA GLY A 152 16.83 20.22 3.85
C GLY A 152 17.54 19.57 2.66
N ALA A 153 16.92 18.57 2.04
CA ALA A 153 17.52 17.79 0.97
C ALA A 153 17.05 18.23 -0.42
N THR A 154 17.91 17.99 -1.41
CA THR A 154 17.56 18.13 -2.83
C THR A 154 17.06 16.77 -3.34
N PRO A 155 15.81 16.65 -3.81
CA PRO A 155 15.31 15.42 -4.42
C PRO A 155 16.12 15.08 -5.69
N VAL A 156 16.48 13.81 -5.85
CA VAL A 156 17.25 13.31 -7.01
C VAL A 156 16.53 12.23 -7.79
N GLY A 157 15.47 11.63 -7.23
CA GLY A 157 14.66 10.64 -7.94
C GLY A 157 13.37 10.28 -7.21
N LEU A 158 12.36 9.96 -8.00
CA LEU A 158 11.07 9.42 -7.56
C LEU A 158 11.02 7.91 -7.85
N ILE A 159 10.33 7.17 -6.99
CA ILE A 159 9.92 5.79 -7.23
C ILE A 159 8.41 5.67 -7.01
N SER A 160 7.74 4.73 -7.66
CA SER A 160 6.29 4.58 -7.48
C SER A 160 5.87 3.11 -7.42
N ASP A 161 4.95 2.79 -6.51
CA ASP A 161 4.30 1.48 -6.45
C ASP A 161 2.79 1.68 -6.58
N VAL A 162 2.14 0.94 -7.47
CA VAL A 162 0.69 1.08 -7.71
C VAL A 162 0.03 -0.28 -7.88
N HIS A 163 -1.10 -0.45 -7.21
CA HIS A 163 -1.93 -1.62 -7.26
C HIS A 163 -3.34 -1.28 -7.69
N ILE A 164 -3.86 -2.00 -8.68
CA ILE A 164 -5.21 -1.86 -9.20
C ILE A 164 -5.93 -3.20 -9.00
N ALA A 165 -7.16 -3.20 -8.51
CA ALA A 165 -7.96 -4.41 -8.40
C ALA A 165 -8.24 -5.03 -9.78
N ASP A 166 -8.63 -6.30 -9.82
CA ASP A 166 -8.64 -7.10 -11.05
C ASP A 166 -9.49 -6.53 -12.19
N ASP A 167 -10.55 -5.79 -11.85
CA ASP A 167 -11.48 -5.16 -12.82
C ASP A 167 -11.22 -3.66 -13.01
N GLY A 168 -10.13 -3.14 -12.43
CA GLY A 168 -9.79 -1.73 -12.59
C GLY A 168 -9.27 -1.44 -13.99
N ASP A 169 -9.78 -0.35 -14.57
CA ASP A 169 -9.36 0.09 -15.89
C ASP A 169 -7.85 0.40 -15.91
N VAL A 170 -7.15 -0.14 -16.92
CA VAL A 170 -5.71 0.08 -17.12
C VAL A 170 -5.40 1.56 -17.31
N ALA A 171 -6.36 2.38 -17.78
CA ALA A 171 -6.21 3.83 -17.86
C ALA A 171 -5.90 4.47 -16.50
N LYS A 172 -6.34 3.87 -15.38
CA LYS A 172 -5.99 4.35 -14.03
C LYS A 172 -4.47 4.33 -13.80
N LEU A 173 -3.76 3.33 -14.33
CA LEU A 173 -2.29 3.26 -14.26
C LEU A 173 -1.66 4.44 -14.99
N PHE A 174 -2.09 4.69 -16.23
CA PHE A 174 -1.51 5.75 -17.06
C PHE A 174 -1.80 7.13 -16.49
N ASP A 175 -3.03 7.38 -16.05
CA ASP A 175 -3.40 8.66 -15.43
C ASP A 175 -2.64 8.88 -14.13
N TYR A 176 -2.52 7.84 -13.28
CA TYR A 176 -1.73 7.91 -12.06
C TYR A 176 -0.27 8.27 -12.34
N THR A 177 0.37 7.57 -13.28
CA THR A 177 1.74 7.89 -13.71
C THR A 177 1.83 9.30 -14.29
N ALA A 178 0.87 9.73 -15.11
CA ALA A 178 0.82 11.08 -15.68
C ALA A 178 0.75 12.17 -14.60
N GLY A 179 0.01 11.92 -13.52
CA GLY A 179 -0.04 12.81 -12.36
C GLY A 179 1.32 12.96 -11.68
N ILE A 180 2.05 11.84 -11.51
CA ILE A 180 3.41 11.85 -10.96
C ILE A 180 4.36 12.59 -11.89
N THR A 181 4.36 12.27 -13.19
CA THR A 181 5.28 12.88 -14.16
C THR A 181 5.03 14.37 -14.32
N THR A 182 3.79 14.84 -14.16
CA THR A 182 3.50 16.29 -14.15
C THR A 182 4.28 17.02 -13.06
N VAL A 183 4.39 16.43 -11.86
CA VAL A 183 5.17 17.00 -10.75
C VAL A 183 6.67 16.81 -11.00
N SER A 184 7.06 15.63 -11.48
CA SER A 184 8.43 15.27 -11.85
C SER A 184 9.03 16.28 -12.83
N ASP A 185 8.33 16.57 -13.93
CA ASP A 185 8.75 17.48 -14.98
C ASP A 185 8.80 18.93 -14.49
N ALA A 186 7.79 19.35 -13.70
CA ALA A 186 7.73 20.70 -13.16
C ALA A 186 8.89 21.02 -12.21
N LEU A 187 9.44 20.02 -11.52
CA LEU A 187 10.51 20.18 -10.54
C LEU A 187 11.87 19.68 -11.02
N GLY A 188 11.94 19.05 -12.19
CA GLY A 188 13.17 18.47 -12.73
C GLY A 188 13.68 17.27 -11.93
N VAL A 189 12.78 16.50 -11.29
CA VAL A 189 13.14 15.33 -10.46
C VAL A 189 12.58 14.08 -11.12
N PRO A 190 13.39 13.21 -11.73
CA PRO A 190 12.90 12.11 -12.58
C PRO A 190 12.22 10.99 -11.79
N LEU A 191 11.18 10.37 -12.37
CA LEU A 191 10.68 9.06 -11.97
C LEU A 191 11.59 7.96 -12.52
N ILE A 192 12.30 7.27 -11.63
CA ILE A 192 13.43 6.40 -12.00
C ILE A 192 13.17 4.91 -11.79
N ALA A 193 12.16 4.54 -11.00
CA ALA A 193 11.78 3.15 -10.79
C ALA A 193 10.31 3.03 -10.38
N GLY A 194 9.78 1.80 -10.48
CA GLY A 194 8.47 1.52 -9.91
C GLY A 194 8.05 0.06 -9.98
N SER A 195 6.87 -0.20 -9.42
CA SER A 195 6.21 -1.51 -9.35
C SER A 195 4.73 -1.36 -9.70
N THR A 196 4.17 -2.40 -10.32
CA THR A 196 2.77 -2.44 -10.73
C THR A 196 2.24 -3.86 -10.52
N LEU A 197 1.23 -4.01 -9.67
CA LEU A 197 0.59 -5.30 -9.39
C LEU A 197 -0.93 -5.17 -9.38
N ARG A 198 -1.61 -6.31 -9.37
CA ARG A 198 -3.04 -6.35 -9.04
C ARG A 198 -3.23 -6.49 -7.54
N ILE A 199 -4.22 -5.80 -6.96
CA ILE A 199 -4.57 -5.97 -5.54
C ILE A 199 -5.00 -7.42 -5.33
N GLY A 200 -4.24 -8.19 -4.54
CA GLY A 200 -4.51 -9.62 -4.30
C GLY A 200 -4.52 -10.48 -5.57
N GLY A 201 -3.87 -10.05 -6.65
CA GLY A 201 -3.93 -10.76 -7.93
C GLY A 201 -5.32 -10.71 -8.54
N ASP A 202 -5.85 -11.88 -8.89
CA ASP A 202 -7.22 -12.11 -9.34
C ASP A 202 -8.22 -12.32 -8.18
N MET A 203 -7.76 -12.31 -6.92
CA MET A 203 -8.59 -12.60 -5.75
C MET A 203 -9.29 -11.37 -5.15
N VAL A 204 -8.96 -10.16 -5.61
CA VAL A 204 -9.70 -8.94 -5.25
C VAL A 204 -10.29 -8.31 -6.50
N ILE A 205 -11.58 -8.60 -6.71
CA ILE A 205 -12.36 -8.08 -7.84
C ILE A 205 -12.91 -6.69 -7.56
N GLY A 206 -13.23 -5.91 -8.60
CA GLY A 206 -13.62 -4.51 -8.55
C GLY A 206 -12.53 -3.58 -9.08
N ASP A 207 -12.71 -2.27 -8.93
CA ASP A 207 -11.97 -1.26 -9.68
C ASP A 207 -11.03 -0.39 -8.83
N ARG A 208 -10.89 -0.72 -7.54
CA ARG A 208 -10.13 0.09 -6.58
C ARG A 208 -8.66 0.15 -6.95
N MET A 209 -8.09 1.34 -6.79
CA MET A 209 -6.65 1.59 -6.90
C MET A 209 -6.08 2.04 -5.55
N THR A 210 -4.86 1.59 -5.26
CA THR A 210 -4.01 2.06 -4.17
C THR A 210 -2.57 2.14 -4.66
N GLY A 211 -1.71 2.86 -3.95
CA GLY A 211 -0.32 3.02 -4.36
C GLY A 211 0.38 4.07 -3.52
N CYS A 212 1.67 4.24 -3.76
CA CYS A 212 2.51 5.22 -3.11
C CYS A 212 3.57 5.77 -4.06
N VAL A 213 4.08 6.94 -3.69
CA VAL A 213 5.28 7.52 -4.30
C VAL A 213 6.34 7.58 -3.21
N GLY A 214 7.57 7.22 -3.59
CA GLY A 214 8.77 7.39 -2.79
C GLY A 214 9.68 8.44 -3.42
N VAL A 215 10.46 9.14 -2.61
CA VAL A 215 11.48 10.10 -3.08
C VAL A 215 12.80 9.77 -2.41
N VAL A 216 13.88 9.86 -3.18
CA VAL A 216 15.25 9.90 -2.66
C VAL A 216 15.78 11.31 -2.82
N GLY A 217 16.33 11.86 -1.73
CA GLY A 217 17.01 13.16 -1.71
C GLY A 217 18.43 13.05 -1.17
N VAL A 218 19.25 14.04 -1.50
CA VAL A 218 20.63 14.16 -0.99
C VAL A 218 20.84 15.51 -0.32
N ALA A 219 21.65 15.54 0.74
CA ALA A 219 21.97 16.77 1.45
C ALA A 219 23.39 16.73 2.03
N SER A 220 23.97 17.91 2.26
CA SER A 220 25.21 18.08 3.03
C SER A 220 24.96 18.29 4.54
N HIS A 221 23.72 18.65 4.90
CA HIS A 221 23.24 18.78 6.26
C HIS A 221 21.74 18.43 6.29
N VAL A 222 21.20 18.09 7.45
CA VAL A 222 19.80 17.67 7.61
C VAL A 222 19.11 18.56 8.63
N THR A 223 17.87 18.94 8.34
CA THR A 223 17.02 19.75 9.24
C THR A 223 16.04 18.88 10.02
N ALA A 224 16.55 17.87 10.73
CA ALA A 224 15.73 16.98 11.54
C ALA A 224 15.04 17.73 12.68
N ARG A 225 13.81 17.34 13.03
CA ARG A 225 13.04 17.95 14.14
C ARG A 225 13.79 17.89 15.47
N SER A 226 14.52 16.79 15.70
CA SER A 226 15.34 16.56 16.89
C SER A 226 16.49 17.56 17.04
N ALA A 227 16.89 18.25 15.97
CA ALA A 227 17.95 19.26 15.99
C ALA A 227 17.45 20.67 16.37
N THR A 228 16.16 20.85 16.64
CA THR A 228 15.59 22.15 17.00
C THR A 228 15.99 22.57 18.43
N ALA A 229 16.54 23.77 18.59
CA ALA A 229 16.90 24.33 19.91
C ALA A 229 16.28 25.73 20.11
N PRO A 230 15.91 26.12 21.34
CA PRO A 230 15.57 27.51 21.65
C PRO A 230 16.76 28.44 21.37
N GLY A 231 16.47 29.62 20.80
CA GLY A 231 17.45 30.68 20.54
C GLY A 231 17.94 31.38 21.80
#